data_AF-A0A967FCZ9-F1
#
_entry.id   AF-A0A967FCZ9-F1
#
_cell.length_a   1.000
_cell.length_b   1.000
_cell.length_c   1.000
_cell.angle_alpha   90.00
_cell.angle_beta   90.00
_cell.angle_gamma   90.00
#
_symmetry.space_group_name_H-M   'P 1'
#
loop_
_entity.id
_entity.type
_entity.pdbx_description
1 polymer ?
#
loop_
_entity_poly.entity_id
_entity_poly.type
_entity_poly.pdbx_seq_one_letter_code
_entity_poly.pdbx_strand_id
1 'polypeptide(L)'
;WIKTSPERRKFVVEEVTSGSEPGLRFYLLLSTSALIAAFGLIANSTAVIIGAMLVSPLMTPIIGSSLGLVLGDARLFANSLRSVVVGTVLAIFFSALLGFLPLALEATPEMLSRVRPTLLDLFVAVLAGFAGSYAMIDEKVSPALPGVAIATAIVPPLSNTGICLSLGYYSGA
;
A
#
# COMPACT_ATOMS: atom_id res chain seq x y z
N TRP A 1 23.20 -16.20 13.31
CA TRP A 1 22.57 -16.72 12.09
C TRP A 1 21.16 -17.16 12.43
N ILE A 2 20.15 -16.51 11.87
CA ILE A 2 18.73 -16.69 12.20
C ILE A 2 18.38 -18.18 12.02
N LYS A 3 18.07 -18.88 13.10
CA LYS A 3 17.57 -20.27 13.05
C LYS A 3 16.06 -20.21 12.88
N THR A 4 15.58 -20.12 11.65
CA THR A 4 14.16 -20.23 11.34
C THR A 4 13.78 -21.69 11.18
N SER A 5 12.71 -22.11 11.87
CA SER A 5 12.21 -23.47 11.71
C SER A 5 11.65 -23.64 10.28
N PRO A 6 11.81 -24.82 9.66
CA PRO A 6 11.20 -25.12 8.36
C PRO A 6 9.68 -24.90 8.35
N GLU A 7 9.02 -25.10 9.51
CA GLU A 7 7.59 -24.86 9.70
C GLU A 7 7.23 -23.38 9.59
N ARG A 8 8.01 -22.50 10.23
CA ARG A 8 7.79 -21.04 10.16
C ARG A 8 7.92 -20.54 8.72
N ARG A 9 8.88 -21.06 7.95
CA ARG A 9 9.03 -20.70 6.54
C ARG A 9 7.80 -21.09 5.71
N LYS A 10 7.28 -22.30 5.91
CA LYS A 10 6.07 -22.76 5.21
C LYS A 10 4.86 -21.89 5.57
N PHE A 11 4.69 -21.59 6.85
CA PHE A 11 3.62 -20.73 7.35
C PHE A 11 3.63 -19.35 6.66
N VAL A 12 4.78 -18.67 6.64
CA VAL A 12 4.91 -17.34 6.00
C VAL A 12 4.60 -17.39 4.51
N VAL A 13 5.08 -18.42 3.80
CA VAL A 13 4.80 -18.58 2.36
C VAL A 13 3.31 -18.78 2.11
N GLU A 14 2.64 -19.59 2.92
CA GLU A 14 1.20 -19.88 2.79
C GLU A 14 0.33 -18.66 3.12
N GLU A 15 0.69 -17.92 4.17
CA GLU A 15 0.04 -16.65 4.55
C GLU A 15 0.15 -15.60 3.43
N VAL A 16 1.36 -15.41 2.89
CA VAL A 16 1.58 -14.48 1.78
C VAL A 16 0.83 -14.93 0.52
N THR A 17 0.86 -16.23 0.20
CA THR A 17 0.21 -16.77 -1.01
C THR A 17 -1.30 -16.56 -0.94
N SER A 18 -1.93 -16.94 0.18
CA SER A 18 -3.37 -16.81 0.37
C SER A 18 -3.83 -15.34 0.43
N GLY A 19 -3.05 -14.47 1.08
CA GLY A 19 -3.36 -13.05 1.17
C GLY A 19 -3.05 -12.24 -0.09
N SER A 20 -2.32 -12.81 -1.05
CA SER A 20 -2.00 -12.15 -2.34
C SER A 20 -3.03 -12.44 -3.43
N GLU A 21 -3.97 -13.37 -3.19
CA GLU A 21 -4.98 -13.71 -4.18
C GLU A 21 -5.93 -12.52 -4.45
N PRO A 22 -6.26 -12.26 -5.73
CA PRO A 22 -7.16 -11.17 -6.12
C PRO A 22 -8.61 -11.49 -5.71
N GLY A 23 -8.95 -11.17 -4.46
CA GLY A 23 -10.26 -11.43 -3.86
C GLY A 23 -11.12 -10.17 -3.69
N LEU A 24 -12.44 -10.35 -3.65
CA LEU A 24 -13.39 -9.26 -3.40
C LEU A 24 -13.08 -8.51 -2.08
N ARG A 25 -12.76 -9.24 -1.01
CA ARG A 25 -12.42 -8.66 0.30
C ARG A 25 -11.23 -7.71 0.21
N PHE A 26 -10.19 -8.10 -0.53
CA PHE A 26 -9.00 -7.27 -0.75
C PHE A 26 -9.39 -5.96 -1.44
N TYR A 27 -10.13 -6.02 -2.55
CA TYR A 27 -10.51 -4.82 -3.30
C TYR A 27 -11.47 -3.91 -2.53
N LEU A 28 -12.40 -4.47 -1.75
CA LEU A 28 -13.29 -3.69 -0.89
C LEU A 28 -12.54 -2.94 0.21
N LEU A 29 -11.61 -3.61 0.89
CA LEU A 29 -10.78 -2.99 1.93
C LEU A 29 -9.87 -1.92 1.34
N LEU A 30 -9.24 -2.19 0.21
CA LEU A 30 -8.38 -1.23 -0.47
C LEU A 30 -9.16 0.00 -0.95
N SER A 31 -10.35 -0.20 -1.53
CA SER A 31 -11.21 0.91 -1.98
C SER A 31 -11.68 1.76 -0.79
N THR A 32 -12.07 1.11 0.31
CA THR A 32 -12.44 1.81 1.56
C THR A 32 -11.25 2.58 2.13
N SER A 33 -10.07 1.96 2.20
CA SER A 33 -8.83 2.61 2.65
C SER A 33 -8.49 3.82 1.78
N ALA A 34 -8.63 3.72 0.46
CA ALA A 34 -8.41 4.83 -0.47
C ALA A 34 -9.37 6.00 -0.24
N LEU A 35 -10.65 5.72 0.04
CA LEU A 35 -11.63 6.76 0.40
C LEU A 35 -11.28 7.43 1.74
N ILE A 36 -10.90 6.65 2.75
CA ILE A 36 -10.46 7.19 4.06
C ILE A 36 -9.23 8.08 3.87
N ALA A 37 -8.25 7.63 3.09
CA ALA A 37 -7.04 8.41 2.78
C ALA A 37 -7.40 9.70 2.04
N ALA A 38 -8.29 9.64 1.05
CA ALA A 38 -8.76 10.81 0.32
C ALA A 38 -9.47 11.82 1.24
N PHE A 39 -10.37 11.39 2.11
CA PHE A 39 -10.96 12.28 3.13
C PHE A 39 -9.91 12.84 4.09
N GLY A 40 -8.92 12.04 4.50
CA GLY A 40 -7.81 12.50 5.32
C GLY A 40 -6.96 13.58 4.64
N LEU A 41 -6.70 13.44 3.34
CA LEU A 41 -5.99 14.43 2.53
C LEU A 41 -6.78 15.74 2.42
N ILE A 42 -8.09 15.65 2.14
CA ILE A 42 -8.99 16.81 2.04
C ILE A 42 -9.11 17.53 3.39
N ALA A 43 -9.21 16.77 4.49
CA ALA A 43 -9.27 17.31 5.83
C ALA A 43 -7.90 17.74 6.39
N ASN A 44 -6.82 17.59 5.63
CA ASN A 44 -5.44 17.83 6.06
C ASN A 44 -5.10 17.14 7.39
N SER A 45 -5.55 15.89 7.57
CA SER A 45 -5.45 15.14 8.82
C SER A 45 -4.50 13.95 8.69
N THR A 46 -3.26 14.13 9.15
CA THR A 46 -2.23 13.09 9.16
C THR A 46 -2.68 11.84 9.91
N ALA A 47 -3.45 11.98 11.00
CA ALA A 47 -3.95 10.85 11.79
C ALA A 47 -4.93 9.97 10.99
N VAL A 48 -5.84 10.57 10.23
CA VAL A 48 -6.78 9.83 9.36
C VAL A 48 -6.03 9.15 8.21
N ILE A 49 -5.03 9.83 7.64
CA ILE A 49 -4.18 9.28 6.59
C ILE A 49 -3.43 8.05 7.09
N ILE A 50 -2.81 8.11 8.28
CA ILE A 50 -2.14 6.96 8.89
C ILE A 50 -3.14 5.83 9.18
N GLY A 51 -4.34 6.16 9.65
CA GLY A 51 -5.42 5.18 9.83
C GLY A 51 -5.75 4.43 8.54
N ALA A 52 -5.83 5.13 7.41
CA ALA A 52 -6.03 4.52 6.11
C ALA A 52 -4.89 3.56 5.72
N MET A 53 -3.63 3.92 6.00
CA MET A 53 -2.47 3.06 5.74
C MET A 53 -2.58 1.72 6.48
N LEU A 54 -3.05 1.73 7.73
CA LEU A 54 -3.22 0.52 8.56
C LEU A 54 -4.37 -0.38 8.09
N VAL A 55 -5.41 0.17 7.46
CA VAL A 55 -6.54 -0.60 6.92
C VAL A 55 -6.16 -1.29 5.59
N SER A 56 -5.18 -0.76 4.87
CA SER A 56 -4.84 -1.21 3.52
C SER A 56 -4.26 -2.62 3.50
N PRO A 57 -4.80 -3.54 2.68
CA PRO A 57 -4.26 -4.88 2.54
C PRO A 57 -3.10 -4.99 1.53
N LEU A 58 -2.59 -3.87 0.99
CA LEU A 58 -1.61 -3.87 -0.12
C LEU A 58 -0.26 -4.51 0.21
N MET A 59 0.15 -4.54 1.47
CA MET A 59 1.46 -5.06 1.86
C MET A 59 1.63 -6.53 1.45
N THR A 60 0.60 -7.36 1.63
CA THR A 60 0.68 -8.80 1.34
C THR A 60 0.94 -9.11 -0.13
N PRO A 61 0.18 -8.59 -1.12
CA PRO A 61 0.47 -8.84 -2.54
C PRO A 61 1.77 -8.18 -3.02
N ILE A 62 2.23 -7.07 -2.43
CA ILE A 62 3.56 -6.52 -2.75
C ILE A 62 4.65 -7.54 -2.37
N ILE A 63 4.55 -8.11 -1.17
CA ILE A 63 5.48 -9.14 -0.70
C ILE A 63 5.31 -10.43 -1.51
N GLY A 64 4.08 -10.82 -1.85
CA GLY A 64 3.75 -11.97 -2.69
C GLY A 64 4.37 -11.88 -4.09
N SER A 65 4.40 -10.68 -4.67
CA SER A 65 5.07 -10.47 -5.96
C SER A 65 6.58 -10.73 -5.86
N SER A 66 7.23 -10.21 -4.81
CA SER A 66 8.66 -10.43 -4.57
C SER A 66 8.96 -11.90 -4.26
N LEU A 67 8.11 -12.55 -3.47
CA LEU A 67 8.23 -13.95 -3.09
C LEU A 67 8.06 -14.89 -4.30
N GLY A 68 7.06 -14.63 -5.16
CA GLY A 68 6.85 -15.39 -6.39
C GLY A 68 8.06 -15.31 -7.32
N LEU A 69 8.70 -14.14 -7.42
CA LEU A 69 9.93 -13.97 -8.19
C LEU A 69 11.10 -14.77 -7.61
N VAL A 70 11.30 -14.71 -6.29
CA VAL A 70 12.39 -15.42 -5.58
C VAL A 70 12.22 -16.94 -5.63
N LEU A 71 10.98 -17.43 -5.53
CA LEU A 71 10.67 -18.86 -5.57
C LEU A 71 10.51 -19.42 -7.00
N GLY A 72 10.48 -18.56 -8.02
CA GLY A 72 10.17 -18.97 -9.39
C GLY A 72 8.71 -19.39 -9.60
N ASP A 73 7.80 -18.96 -8.71
CA ASP A 73 6.37 -19.22 -8.81
C ASP A 73 5.69 -18.12 -9.65
N ALA A 74 5.62 -18.37 -10.96
CA ALA A 74 5.00 -17.46 -11.92
C ALA A 74 3.50 -17.21 -11.63
N ARG A 75 2.80 -18.18 -11.02
CA ARG A 75 1.37 -18.03 -10.69
C ARG A 75 1.19 -17.09 -9.51
N LEU A 76 1.98 -17.25 -8.46
CA LEU A 76 1.99 -16.33 -7.32
C LEU A 76 2.38 -14.91 -7.77
N PHE A 77 3.43 -14.78 -8.58
CA PHE A 77 3.85 -13.49 -9.13
C PHE A 77 2.73 -12.81 -9.91
N ALA A 78 2.13 -13.50 -10.88
CA ALA A 78 1.07 -12.95 -11.72
C ALA A 78 -0.18 -12.58 -10.93
N ASN A 79 -0.61 -13.43 -9.99
CA ASN A 79 -1.76 -13.16 -9.13
C ASN A 79 -1.53 -11.93 -8.24
N SER A 80 -0.35 -11.87 -7.59
CA SER A 80 0.03 -10.75 -6.73
C SER A 80 0.11 -9.44 -7.51
N LEU A 81 0.75 -9.47 -8.67
CA LEU A 81 0.87 -8.30 -9.54
C LEU A 81 -0.50 -7.83 -10.03
N ARG A 82 -1.39 -8.76 -10.39
CA ARG A 82 -2.78 -8.45 -10.76
C ARG A 82 -3.53 -7.78 -9.61
N SER A 83 -3.41 -8.30 -8.38
CA SER A 83 -4.01 -7.70 -7.18
C SER A 83 -3.53 -6.26 -6.97
N VAL A 84 -2.22 -6.02 -7.09
CA VAL A 84 -1.65 -4.67 -6.97
C VAL A 84 -2.17 -3.75 -8.08
N VAL A 85 -2.08 -4.15 -9.35
CA VAL A 85 -2.47 -3.30 -10.49
C VAL A 85 -3.96 -2.96 -10.45
N VAL A 86 -4.83 -3.97 -10.30
CA VAL A 86 -6.28 -3.74 -10.23
C VAL A 86 -6.63 -2.92 -8.99
N GLY A 87 -5.99 -3.22 -7.86
CA GLY A 87 -6.16 -2.47 -6.62
C GLY A 87 -5.78 -1.01 -6.75
N THR A 88 -4.66 -0.72 -7.42
CA THR A 88 -4.19 0.64 -7.71
C THR A 88 -5.21 1.40 -8.56
N VAL A 89 -5.71 0.79 -9.64
CA VAL A 89 -6.72 1.41 -10.50
C VAL A 89 -8.00 1.71 -9.70
N LEU A 90 -8.46 0.78 -8.87
CA LEU A 90 -9.64 1.00 -8.01
C LEU A 90 -9.40 2.12 -6.99
N ALA A 91 -8.25 2.15 -6.32
CA ALA A 91 -7.91 3.19 -5.35
C ALA A 91 -7.91 4.59 -5.98
N ILE A 92 -7.29 4.74 -7.15
CA ILE A 92 -7.29 5.98 -7.93
C ILE A 92 -8.73 6.33 -8.32
N PHE A 93 -9.48 5.37 -8.88
CA PHE A 93 -10.86 5.59 -9.34
C PHE A 93 -11.78 6.08 -8.22
N PHE A 94 -11.81 5.40 -7.08
CA PHE A 94 -12.67 5.78 -5.96
C PHE A 94 -12.25 7.12 -5.34
N SER A 95 -10.96 7.42 -5.30
CA SER A 95 -10.50 8.73 -4.81
C SER A 95 -10.82 9.86 -5.79
N ALA A 96 -10.76 9.60 -7.10
CA ALA A 96 -11.15 10.53 -8.14
C ALA A 96 -12.65 10.88 -8.08
N LEU A 97 -13.51 9.92 -7.70
CA LEU A 97 -14.94 10.17 -7.49
C LEU A 97 -15.23 11.29 -6.49
N LEU A 98 -14.37 11.46 -5.48
CA LEU A 98 -14.53 12.55 -4.50
C LEU A 98 -14.25 13.94 -5.09
N GLY A 99 -13.44 14.04 -6.15
CA GLY A 99 -13.21 15.31 -6.83
C GLY A 99 -14.38 15.78 -7.70
N PHE A 100 -15.32 14.89 -8.02
CA PHE A 100 -16.58 15.26 -8.69
C PHE A 100 -17.68 15.70 -7.72
N LEU A 101 -17.49 15.49 -6.42
CA LEU A 101 -18.40 16.01 -5.40
C LEU A 101 -18.24 17.55 -5.34
N PRO A 102 -19.31 18.32 -5.08
CA PRO A 102 -19.26 19.78 -4.92
C PRO A 102 -18.63 20.16 -3.57
N LEU A 103 -17.44 19.63 -3.29
CA LEU A 103 -16.57 20.01 -2.20
C LEU A 103 -15.65 21.10 -2.75
N ALA A 104 -15.52 22.22 -2.04
CA ALA A 104 -14.50 23.23 -2.36
C ALA A 104 -13.13 22.62 -2.02
N LEU A 105 -12.56 21.90 -2.99
CA LEU A 105 -11.30 21.17 -2.83
C LEU A 105 -10.13 22.11 -3.13
N GLU A 106 -9.51 22.60 -2.06
CA GLU A 106 -8.24 23.32 -2.13
C GLU A 106 -7.08 22.36 -1.87
N ALA A 107 -5.92 22.65 -2.48
CA ALA A 107 -4.72 21.85 -2.26
C ALA A 107 -4.25 21.99 -0.81
N THR A 108 -4.25 20.87 -0.08
CA THR A 108 -3.77 20.86 1.31
C THR A 108 -2.26 20.62 1.39
N PRO A 109 -1.59 21.04 2.47
CA PRO A 109 -0.18 20.72 2.71
C PRO A 109 0.13 19.22 2.61
N GLU A 110 -0.75 18.37 3.11
CA GLU A 110 -0.62 16.90 3.03
C GLU A 110 -0.74 16.37 1.59
N MET A 111 -1.53 17.01 0.73
CA MET A 111 -1.55 16.65 -0.71
C MET A 111 -0.24 17.04 -1.39
N LEU A 112 0.22 18.27 -1.16
CA LEU A 112 1.43 18.81 -1.79
C LEU A 112 2.70 18.07 -1.39
N SER A 113 2.78 17.58 -0.15
CA SER A 113 3.94 16.82 0.34
C SER A 113 4.11 15.46 -0.34
N ARG A 114 3.07 14.95 -1.01
CA ARG A 114 3.06 13.61 -1.64
C ARG A 114 3.26 13.62 -3.15
N VAL A 115 3.46 14.79 -3.76
CA VAL A 115 3.65 14.95 -5.22
C VAL A 115 5.10 14.75 -5.66
N ARG A 116 6.07 14.86 -4.74
CA ARG A 116 7.50 14.91 -5.08
C ARG A 116 8.29 13.81 -4.37
N PRO A 117 8.32 12.59 -4.93
CA PRO A 117 9.22 11.56 -4.43
C PRO A 117 10.68 11.98 -4.66
N THR A 118 11.54 11.62 -3.72
CA THR A 118 12.98 11.93 -3.70
C THR A 118 13.80 10.64 -3.66
N LEU A 119 15.11 10.74 -3.89
CA LEU A 119 16.02 9.61 -3.71
C LEU A 119 16.05 9.09 -2.26
N LEU A 120 15.73 9.95 -1.28
CA LEU A 120 15.65 9.54 0.12
C LEU A 120 14.50 8.55 0.33
N ASP A 121 13.36 8.77 -0.32
CA ASP A 121 12.20 7.87 -0.25
C ASP A 121 12.54 6.48 -0.80
N LEU A 122 13.39 6.41 -1.84
CA LEU A 122 13.90 5.14 -2.36
C LEU A 122 14.77 4.40 -1.34
N PHE A 123 15.70 5.09 -0.68
CA PHE A 123 16.51 4.46 0.38
C PHE A 123 15.64 3.98 1.55
N VAL A 124 14.65 4.78 1.95
CA VAL A 124 13.67 4.39 2.99
C VAL A 124 12.91 3.13 2.55
N ALA A 125 12.43 3.08 1.30
CA ALA A 125 11.71 1.92 0.79
C ALA A 125 12.56 0.63 0.80
N VAL A 126 13.84 0.72 0.41
CA VAL A 126 14.77 -0.43 0.45
C VAL A 126 15.00 -0.90 1.90
N LEU A 127 15.26 0.02 2.83
CA LEU A 127 15.49 -0.31 4.24
C LEU A 127 14.23 -0.87 4.90
N ALA A 128 13.07 -0.29 4.60
CA ALA A 128 11.79 -0.78 5.09
C ALA A 128 11.46 -2.17 4.53
N GLY A 129 11.75 -2.44 3.25
CA GLY A 129 11.60 -3.78 2.66
C GLY A 129 12.48 -4.83 3.34
N PHE A 130 13.72 -4.48 3.68
CA PHE A 130 14.61 -5.34 4.47
C PHE A 130 14.04 -5.59 5.88
N ALA A 131 13.64 -4.52 6.57
CA ALA A 131 13.04 -4.61 7.91
C ALA A 131 11.74 -5.45 7.91
N GLY A 132 10.88 -5.28 6.90
CA GLY A 132 9.65 -6.03 6.72
C GLY A 132 9.92 -7.52 6.50
N SER A 133 10.86 -7.84 5.61
CA SER A 133 11.27 -9.23 5.36
C SER A 133 11.80 -9.91 6.63
N TYR A 134 12.60 -9.19 7.41
CA TYR A 134 13.11 -9.67 8.69
C TYR A 134 11.97 -9.85 9.72
N ALA A 135 11.08 -8.86 9.83
CA ALA A 135 9.95 -8.84 10.77
C ALA A 135 8.89 -9.92 10.49
N MET A 136 8.71 -10.32 9.23
CA MET A 136 7.80 -11.42 8.88
C MET A 136 8.31 -12.78 9.35
N ILE A 137 9.62 -12.96 9.27
CA ILE A 137 10.27 -14.26 9.51
C ILE A 137 10.48 -14.49 11.00
N ASP A 138 10.79 -13.44 11.77
CA ASP A 138 11.01 -13.51 13.22
C ASP A 138 9.81 -12.95 14.00
N GLU A 139 9.11 -13.83 14.72
CA GLU A 139 7.92 -13.46 15.50
C GLU A 139 8.20 -12.38 16.55
N LYS A 140 9.42 -12.30 17.09
CA LYS A 140 9.78 -11.33 18.13
C LYS A 140 9.77 -9.90 17.61
N VAL A 141 9.99 -9.72 16.31
CA VAL A 141 10.02 -8.42 15.64
C VAL A 141 8.82 -8.20 14.72
N SER A 142 7.92 -9.17 14.59
CA SER A 142 6.64 -9.01 13.88
C SER A 142 5.79 -7.80 14.30
N PRO A 143 5.83 -7.30 15.56
CA PRO A 143 5.14 -6.06 15.93
C PRO A 143 5.66 -4.80 15.20
N ALA A 144 6.81 -4.87 14.52
CA ALA A 144 7.33 -3.77 13.70
C ALA A 144 6.70 -3.70 12.30
N LEU A 145 5.96 -4.72 11.86
CA LEU A 145 5.35 -4.78 10.52
C LEU A 145 4.42 -3.58 10.19
N PRO A 146 3.57 -3.10 11.12
CA PRO A 146 2.77 -1.89 10.85
C PRO A 146 3.62 -0.66 10.56
N GLY A 147 4.75 -0.49 11.25
CA GLY A 147 5.68 0.62 11.01
C GLY A 147 6.34 0.55 9.64
N VAL A 148 6.71 -0.66 9.21
CA VAL A 148 7.21 -0.89 7.85
C VAL A 148 6.14 -0.55 6.80
N ALA A 149 4.91 -1.01 7.01
CA ALA A 149 3.79 -0.75 6.11
C ALA A 149 3.52 0.75 5.94
N ILE A 150 3.59 1.53 7.03
CA ILE A 150 3.45 3.00 7.01
C ILE A 150 4.59 3.64 6.23
N ALA A 151 5.84 3.22 6.46
CA ALA A 151 7.01 3.79 5.78
C ALA A 151 6.98 3.57 4.26
N THR A 152 6.37 2.47 3.80
CA THR A 152 6.22 2.14 2.37
C THR A 152 4.82 2.40 1.84
N ALA A 153 3.98 3.17 2.54
CA ALA A 153 2.57 3.26 2.23
C ALA A 153 2.28 3.92 0.88
N ILE A 154 1.67 3.15 -0.03
CA ILE A 154 1.34 3.60 -1.39
C ILE A 154 -0.10 4.15 -1.47
N VAL A 155 -0.99 3.83 -0.51
CA VAL A 155 -2.39 4.28 -0.58
C VAL A 155 -2.53 5.81 -0.63
N PRO A 156 -1.90 6.61 0.26
CA PRO A 156 -2.12 8.04 0.22
C PRO A 156 -1.62 8.71 -1.07
N PRO A 157 -0.45 8.35 -1.64
CA PRO A 157 -0.07 8.77 -2.99
C PRO A 157 -1.12 8.44 -4.06
N LEU A 158 -1.65 7.21 -4.08
CA LEU A 158 -2.68 6.82 -5.06
C LEU A 158 -3.98 7.61 -4.91
N SER A 159 -4.39 7.86 -3.67
CA SER A 159 -5.56 8.69 -3.38
C SER A 159 -5.36 10.13 -3.80
N ASN A 160 -4.17 10.69 -3.55
CA ASN A 160 -3.79 12.02 -3.99
C ASN A 160 -3.81 12.12 -5.52
N THR A 161 -3.22 11.15 -6.24
CA THR A 161 -3.28 11.06 -7.70
C THR A 161 -4.72 11.05 -8.20
N GLY A 162 -5.61 10.25 -7.58
CA GLY A 162 -7.03 10.23 -7.94
C GLY A 162 -7.70 11.60 -7.83
N ILE A 163 -7.50 12.31 -6.71
CA ILE A 163 -8.04 13.66 -6.50
C ILE A 163 -7.43 14.66 -7.50
N CYS A 164 -6.12 14.61 -7.72
CA CYS A 164 -5.46 15.51 -8.67
C CYS A 164 -5.96 15.30 -10.10
N LEU A 165 -6.18 14.05 -10.53
CA LEU A 165 -6.73 13.74 -11.85
C LEU A 165 -8.15 14.29 -12.05
N SER A 166 -9.03 14.19 -11.05
CA SER A 166 -10.40 14.72 -11.16
C SER A 166 -10.46 16.25 -11.13
N LEU A 167 -9.51 16.91 -10.47
CA LEU A 167 -9.37 18.36 -10.46
C LEU A 167 -8.60 18.93 -11.67
N GLY A 168 -8.08 18.08 -12.56
CA GLY A 168 -7.28 18.50 -13.73
C GLY A 168 -5.85 18.94 -13.38
N TYR A 169 -5.36 18.65 -12.18
CA TYR A 169 -3.99 18.96 -11.74
C TYR A 169 -3.01 17.86 -12.15
N TYR A 170 -2.74 17.73 -13.45
CA TYR A 170 -1.88 16.68 -14.00
C TYR A 170 -0.43 16.73 -13.52
N SER A 171 0.08 17.91 -13.11
CA SER A 171 1.43 18.03 -12.53
C SER A 171 1.53 17.47 -11.11
N GLY A 172 0.39 17.23 -10.46
CA GLY A 172 0.28 16.65 -9.11
C GLY A 172 -0.22 15.21 -9.08
N ALA A 173 -0.65 14.69 -10.23
CA ALA A 173 -1.16 13.34 -10.43
C ALA A 173 -0.04 12.37 -10.78
#